data_AF-F0SLK5-F1
#
_entry.id   AF-F0SLK5-F1
#
_cell.length_a   1.000
_cell.length_b   1.000
_cell.length_c   1.000
_cell.angle_alpha   90.00
_cell.angle_beta   90.00
_cell.angle_gamma   90.00
#
_symmetry.space_group_name_H-M   'P 1'
#
loop_
_entity.id
_entity.type
_entity.pdbx_description
1 polymer ?
#
loop_
_entity_poly.entity_id
_entity_poly.type
_entity_poly.pdbx_seq_one_letter_code
_entity_poly.pdbx_strand_id
1 'polypeptide(L)'
;MNLPENTPVPTYAISISEAGFWVIHRRRSYGPFDYQFSGDLDGIEFLYQGEKYGECCSSEEFFADLHPYRLPQRVSEAATVVTGTVTRCIFQGIPAAERFAQIAEQLRQAGLDRYRLQEC
;
A
#
# COMPACT_ATOMS: atom_id res chain seq x y z
N MET A 1 -8.79 -3.43 18.06
CA MET A 1 -10.01 -3.56 17.25
C MET A 1 -10.25 -5.05 17.06
N ASN A 2 -11.28 -5.61 17.67
CA ASN A 2 -11.56 -7.05 17.61
C ASN A 2 -12.38 -7.34 16.36
N LEU A 3 -11.74 -7.89 15.31
CA LEU A 3 -12.46 -8.47 14.18
C LEU A 3 -13.29 -9.66 14.70
N PRO A 4 -14.54 -9.85 14.25
CA PRO A 4 -15.36 -10.98 14.67
C PRO A 4 -14.62 -12.30 14.37
N GLU A 5 -14.63 -13.20 15.34
CA GLU A 5 -13.84 -14.44 15.46
C GLU A 5 -13.99 -15.45 14.31
N ASN A 6 -14.74 -15.13 13.24
CA ASN A 6 -15.16 -16.09 12.23
C ASN A 6 -15.11 -15.58 10.77
N THR A 7 -14.44 -14.46 10.49
CA THR A 7 -14.18 -14.07 9.10
C THR A 7 -12.99 -14.88 8.56
N PRO A 8 -13.16 -15.70 7.50
CA PRO A 8 -12.04 -16.44 6.94
C PRO A 8 -10.98 -15.46 6.42
N VAL A 9 -9.76 -15.57 6.95
CA VAL A 9 -8.63 -14.75 6.47
C VAL A 9 -8.42 -15.02 4.98
N PRO A 10 -8.48 -14.00 4.11
CA PRO A 10 -8.32 -14.19 2.69
C PRO A 10 -6.93 -14.75 2.38
N THR A 11 -6.83 -15.58 1.34
CA THR A 11 -5.51 -16.11 0.95
C THR A 11 -4.64 -15.02 0.34
N TYR A 12 -5.25 -14.11 -0.44
CA TYR A 12 -4.61 -12.98 -1.10
C TYR A 12 -5.55 -11.78 -1.05
N ALA A 13 -5.14 -10.69 -0.40
CA ALA A 13 -5.92 -9.45 -0.34
C ALA A 13 -5.02 -8.23 -0.09
N ILE A 14 -5.52 -7.03 -0.41
CA ILE A 14 -5.01 -5.77 0.11
C ILE A 14 -6.10 -5.22 1.03
N SER A 15 -5.77 -5.11 2.31
CA SER A 15 -6.64 -4.50 3.32
C SER A 15 -6.28 -3.03 3.44
N ILE A 16 -7.21 -2.12 3.18
CA ILE A 16 -6.94 -0.68 3.15
C ILE A 16 -7.74 -0.02 4.28
N SER A 17 -7.10 0.93 4.96
CA SER A 17 -7.69 1.84 5.95
C SER A 17 -7.47 3.29 5.52
N GLU A 18 -7.95 4.26 6.29
CA GLU A 18 -7.70 5.69 6.02
C GLU A 18 -6.19 6.05 6.01
N ALA A 19 -5.40 5.42 6.89
CA ALA A 19 -4.01 5.82 7.14
C ALA A 19 -2.95 4.92 6.46
N GLY A 20 -3.36 3.76 5.94
CA GLY A 20 -2.42 2.79 5.40
C GLY A 20 -3.07 1.50 4.92
N PHE A 21 -2.25 0.52 4.56
CA PHE A 21 -2.71 -0.75 4.04
C PHE A 21 -1.87 -1.94 4.49
N TRP A 22 -2.44 -3.14 4.34
CA TRP A 22 -1.78 -4.42 4.57
C TRP A 22 -1.88 -5.28 3.34
N VAL A 23 -0.80 -5.96 2.99
CA VAL A 23 -0.80 -7.01 1.98
C VAL A 23 -1.01 -8.34 2.69
N ILE A 24 -2.10 -9.03 2.39
CA ILE A 24 -2.34 -10.40 2.86
C ILE A 24 -1.83 -11.33 1.76
N HIS A 25 -0.80 -12.12 2.06
CA HIS A 25 -0.20 -13.08 1.13
C HIS A 25 -0.07 -14.45 1.79
N ARG A 26 -0.71 -15.47 1.21
CA ARG A 26 -0.77 -16.83 1.74
C ARG A 26 -1.25 -16.85 3.21
N ARG A 27 -2.32 -16.10 3.49
CA ARG A 27 -2.94 -15.92 4.82
C ARG A 27 -2.04 -15.28 5.89
N ARG A 28 -0.90 -14.71 5.50
CA ARG A 28 -0.07 -13.88 6.38
C ARG A 28 -0.28 -12.42 6.03
N SER A 29 -0.41 -11.58 7.05
CA SER A 29 -0.51 -10.13 6.90
C SER A 29 0.87 -9.49 6.95
N TYR A 30 1.15 -8.59 6.02
CA TYR A 30 2.36 -7.78 5.96
C TYR A 30 1.94 -6.32 5.97
N GLY A 31 2.41 -5.58 6.97
CA GLY A 31 2.10 -4.17 7.17
C GLY A 31 2.17 -3.80 8.66
N PRO A 32 1.71 -2.60 9.03
CA PRO A 32 1.14 -1.60 8.11
C PRO A 32 2.18 -1.08 7.12
N PHE A 33 1.71 -0.78 5.91
CA PHE A 33 2.35 0.16 5.00
C PHE A 33 1.59 1.48 5.11
N ASP A 34 2.26 2.51 5.60
CA ASP A 34 1.66 3.82 5.84
C ASP A 34 2.35 4.89 4.98
N TYR A 35 1.71 6.05 4.89
CA TYR A 35 2.30 7.22 4.28
C TYR A 35 1.92 8.47 5.08
N GLN A 36 2.85 9.43 5.16
CA GLN A 36 2.64 10.68 5.88
C GLN A 36 3.27 11.85 5.12
N PHE A 37 2.67 13.03 5.22
CA PHE A 37 3.31 14.25 4.73
C PHE A 37 4.51 14.58 5.62
N SER A 38 5.67 14.78 5.01
CA SER A 38 6.86 15.30 5.67
C SER A 38 6.95 16.80 5.40
N GLY A 39 6.75 17.59 6.46
CA GLY A 39 6.87 19.05 6.41
C GLY A 39 8.30 19.52 6.13
N ASP A 40 9.30 18.68 6.43
CA ASP A 40 10.71 19.02 6.20
C ASP A 40 11.15 18.80 4.75
N LEU A 41 10.48 17.89 4.03
CA LEU A 41 10.84 17.48 2.67
C LEU A 41 9.88 18.00 1.59
N ASP A 42 8.80 18.67 1.99
CA ASP A 42 7.68 19.06 1.12
C ASP A 42 7.18 17.86 0.27
N GLY A 43 7.06 16.70 0.91
CA GLY A 43 6.83 15.42 0.23
C GLY A 43 6.08 14.39 1.08
N ILE A 44 5.96 13.18 0.55
CA ILE A 44 5.31 12.05 1.20
C ILE A 44 6.37 11.05 1.63
N GLU A 45 6.42 10.69 2.91
CA GLU A 45 7.23 9.58 3.41
C GLU A 45 6.43 8.29 3.41
N PHE A 46 7.09 7.18 3.07
CA PHE A 46 6.52 5.84 3.09
C PHE A 46 7.12 5.03 4.23
N LEU A 47 6.24 4.42 5.03
CA LEU A 47 6.59 3.68 6.23
C LEU A 47 6.18 2.21 6.10
N TYR A 48 7.01 1.31 6.60
CA TYR A 48 6.67 -0.09 6.81
C TYR A 48 6.91 -0.42 8.27
N GLN A 49 5.86 -0.79 9.00
CA GLN A 49 5.92 -1.02 10.45
C GLN A 49 6.52 0.16 11.23
N GLY A 50 6.25 1.39 10.77
CA GLY A 50 6.74 2.62 11.38
C GLY A 50 8.17 3.01 10.97
N GLU A 51 8.87 2.20 10.17
CA GLU A 51 10.20 2.53 9.67
C GLU A 51 10.14 3.06 8.23
N LYS A 52 10.87 4.14 7.95
CA LYS A 52 10.93 4.75 6.62
C LYS A 52 11.62 3.82 5.64
N TYR A 53 10.89 3.44 4.59
CA TYR A 53 11.44 2.67 3.47
C TYR A 53 11.53 3.50 2.18
N GLY A 54 10.91 4.68 2.15
CA GLY A 54 10.92 5.52 0.96
C GLY A 54 10.31 6.89 1.19
N GLU A 55 10.37 7.69 0.13
CA GLU A 55 9.79 9.02 0.04
C GLU A 55 9.48 9.39 -1.40
N CYS A 56 8.56 10.32 -1.58
CA CYS A 56 8.26 10.95 -2.84
C CYS A 56 8.05 12.46 -2.65
N CYS A 57 8.99 13.25 -3.16
CA CYS A 57 8.92 14.71 -3.14
C CYS A 57 8.28 15.25 -4.42
N SER A 58 8.47 14.55 -5.54
CA SER A 58 7.89 14.91 -6.83
C SER A 58 7.73 13.66 -7.72
N SER A 59 7.15 13.82 -8.91
CA SER A 59 7.08 12.72 -9.90
C SER A 59 8.45 12.26 -10.40
N GLU A 60 9.48 13.10 -10.25
CA GLU A 60 10.86 12.81 -10.65
C GLU A 60 11.72 12.33 -9.46
N GLU A 61 11.30 12.66 -8.23
CA GLU A 61 11.98 12.31 -6.99
C GLU A 61 11.14 11.31 -6.20
N PHE A 62 11.25 10.05 -6.62
CA PHE A 62 10.64 8.90 -5.95
C PHE A 62 11.71 7.88 -5.58
N PHE A 63 11.85 7.60 -4.29
CA PHE A 63 12.79 6.61 -3.77
C PHE A 63 12.05 5.65 -2.83
N ALA A 64 12.14 4.36 -3.06
CA ALA A 64 11.58 3.36 -2.15
C ALA A 64 12.40 2.07 -2.22
N ASP A 65 12.81 1.57 -1.05
CA ASP A 65 13.57 0.34 -0.91
C ASP A 65 12.96 -0.58 0.15
N LEU A 66 12.30 -1.64 -0.29
CA LEU A 66 11.76 -2.70 0.57
C LEU A 66 12.74 -3.87 0.76
N HIS A 67 13.91 -3.88 0.11
CA HIS A 67 14.87 -5.00 0.21
C HIS A 67 15.32 -5.30 1.64
N PRO A 68 15.58 -4.30 2.53
CA PRO A 68 16.02 -4.57 3.90
C PRO A 68 15.06 -5.44 4.71
N TYR A 69 13.76 -5.34 4.44
CA TYR A 69 12.70 -6.06 5.18
C TYR A 69 12.51 -7.51 4.72
N ARG A 70 13.17 -7.94 3.64
CA ARG A 70 13.14 -9.33 3.12
C ARG A 70 11.73 -9.89 2.96
N LEU A 71 10.81 -9.04 2.51
CA LEU A 71 9.42 -9.43 2.25
C LEU A 71 9.36 -10.43 1.09
N PRO A 72 8.33 -11.29 1.02
CA PRO A 72 8.08 -12.06 -0.19
C PRO A 72 8.02 -11.13 -1.39
N GLN A 73 8.65 -11.49 -2.52
CA GLN A 73 8.69 -10.64 -3.71
C GLN A 73 7.30 -10.14 -4.13
N ARG A 74 6.29 -11.03 -4.10
CA ARG A 74 4.90 -10.67 -4.44
C ARG A 74 4.24 -9.71 -3.45
N VAL A 75 4.75 -9.61 -2.23
CA VAL A 75 4.31 -8.62 -1.24
C VAL A 75 4.94 -7.27 -1.56
N SER A 76 6.25 -7.23 -1.83
CA SER A 76 6.94 -6.01 -2.25
C SER A 76 6.33 -5.43 -3.52
N GLU A 77 6.10 -6.26 -4.55
CA GLU A 77 5.46 -5.83 -5.80
C GLU A 77 4.07 -5.22 -5.56
N ALA A 78 3.23 -5.88 -4.75
CA ALA A 78 1.92 -5.36 -4.41
C ALA A 78 1.99 -4.05 -3.62
N ALA A 79 2.89 -3.97 -2.63
CA ALA A 79 3.08 -2.76 -1.85
C ALA A 79 3.58 -1.58 -2.70
N THR A 80 4.50 -1.82 -3.63
CA THR A 80 4.98 -0.80 -4.58
C THR A 80 3.85 -0.32 -5.48
N VAL A 81 3.04 -1.23 -6.04
CA VAL A 81 1.90 -0.85 -6.89
C VAL A 81 0.87 -0.02 -6.13
N VAL A 82 0.50 -0.44 -4.91
CA VAL A 82 -0.46 0.29 -4.07
C VAL A 82 0.11 1.67 -3.72
N THR A 83 1.35 1.75 -3.24
CA THR A 83 1.99 3.00 -2.83
C THR A 83 2.13 3.97 -3.99
N GLY A 84 2.62 3.52 -5.15
CA GLY A 84 2.74 4.34 -6.35
C GLY A 84 1.37 4.85 -6.83
N THR A 85 0.35 4.01 -6.75
CA THR A 85 -1.03 4.41 -7.14
C THR A 85 -1.60 5.45 -6.18
N VAL A 86 -1.46 5.25 -4.87
CA VAL A 86 -1.91 6.19 -3.83
C VAL A 86 -1.20 7.53 -3.99
N THR A 87 0.13 7.50 -4.16
CA THR A 87 0.97 8.68 -4.38
C THR A 87 0.50 9.48 -5.58
N ARG A 88 0.32 8.82 -6.73
CA ARG A 88 -0.24 9.46 -7.94
C ARG A 88 -1.61 10.08 -7.69
N CYS A 89 -2.50 9.37 -6.99
CA CYS A 89 -3.83 9.88 -6.67
C CYS A 89 -3.78 11.12 -5.78
N ILE A 90 -2.87 11.15 -4.80
CA ILE A 90 -2.66 12.31 -3.92
C ILE A 90 -2.22 13.53 -4.76
N PHE A 91 -1.19 13.39 -5.59
CA PHE A 91 -0.72 14.49 -6.44
C PHE A 91 -1.76 14.98 -7.47
N GLN A 92 -2.66 14.10 -7.91
CA GLN A 92 -3.76 14.45 -8.83
C GLN A 92 -5.01 15.00 -8.11
N GLY A 93 -5.00 15.08 -6.77
CA GLY A 93 -6.17 15.51 -6.00
C GLY A 93 -7.34 14.53 -6.03
N ILE A 94 -7.10 13.26 -6.37
CA ILE A 94 -8.14 12.22 -6.44
C ILE A 94 -8.61 11.87 -5.01
N PRO A 95 -9.92 11.99 -4.71
CA PRO A 95 -10.47 11.67 -3.40
C PRO A 95 -10.24 10.21 -3.01
N ALA A 96 -10.12 9.94 -1.69
CA ALA A 96 -9.89 8.60 -1.17
C ALA A 96 -10.91 7.56 -1.67
N ALA A 97 -12.19 7.95 -1.77
CA ALA A 97 -13.27 7.10 -2.27
C ALA A 97 -13.05 6.56 -3.68
N GLU A 98 -12.30 7.26 -4.53
CA GLU A 98 -12.01 6.87 -5.91
C GLU A 98 -10.69 6.07 -6.04
N ARG A 99 -9.83 6.09 -5.01
CA ARG A 99 -8.52 5.43 -5.05
C ARG A 99 -8.63 3.91 -5.12
N PHE A 100 -9.66 3.32 -4.52
CA PHE A 100 -9.88 1.86 -4.56
C PHE A 100 -9.96 1.33 -5.98
N ALA A 101 -10.75 2.00 -6.84
CA ALA A 101 -10.88 1.60 -8.24
C ALA A 101 -9.54 1.71 -8.98
N GLN A 102 -8.75 2.76 -8.70
CA GLN A 102 -7.43 2.96 -9.29
C GLN A 102 -6.45 1.88 -8.85
N ILE A 103 -6.41 1.53 -7.55
CA ILE A 103 -5.54 0.48 -7.01
C ILE A 103 -5.90 -0.87 -7.62
N ALA A 104 -7.19 -1.21 -7.71
CA ALA A 104 -7.63 -2.46 -8.31
C ALA A 104 -7.17 -2.60 -9.76
N GLU A 105 -7.33 -1.52 -10.54
CA GLU A 105 -6.90 -1.51 -11.94
C GLU A 105 -5.37 -1.62 -12.08
N GLN A 106 -4.61 -0.92 -11.24
CA GLN A 106 -3.14 -1.00 -11.28
C GLN A 106 -2.61 -2.36 -10.84
N LEU A 107 -3.21 -2.99 -9.82
CA LEU A 107 -2.90 -4.37 -9.45
C LEU A 107 -3.18 -5.33 -10.61
N ARG A 108 -4.31 -5.17 -11.31
CA ARG A 108 -4.63 -5.99 -12.48
C ARG A 108 -3.62 -5.80 -13.61
N GLN A 109 -3.26 -4.55 -13.93
CA GLN A 109 -2.26 -4.23 -14.96
C GLN A 109 -0.87 -4.81 -14.63
N ALA A 110 -0.52 -4.91 -13.34
CA ALA A 110 0.71 -5.51 -12.87
C ALA A 110 0.69 -7.05 -12.78
N GLY A 111 -0.41 -7.72 -13.16
CA GLY A 111 -0.56 -9.18 -13.03
C GLY A 111 -0.74 -9.67 -11.59
N LEU A 112 -1.27 -8.80 -10.72
CA LEU A 112 -1.53 -9.02 -9.29
C LEU A 112 -3.04 -9.09 -9.00
N ASP A 113 -3.86 -9.41 -10.00
CA ASP A 113 -5.33 -9.49 -9.95
C ASP A 113 -5.89 -10.48 -8.90
N ARG A 114 -5.05 -11.41 -8.41
CA ARG A 114 -5.39 -12.31 -7.31
C ARG A 114 -5.61 -11.61 -5.96
N TYR A 115 -5.02 -10.43 -5.75
CA TYR A 115 -5.18 -9.69 -4.52
C TYR A 115 -6.48 -8.91 -4.56
N ARG A 116 -7.47 -9.36 -3.77
CA ARG A 116 -8.75 -8.65 -3.65
C ARG A 116 -8.60 -7.45 -2.73
N LEU A 117 -9.17 -6.31 -3.12
CA LEU A 117 -9.27 -5.15 -2.24
C LEU A 117 -10.37 -5.37 -1.20
N GLN A 118 -10.12 -4.93 0.03
CA GLN A 118 -11.12 -4.88 1.11
C GLN A 118 -10.85 -3.68 2.01
N GLU A 119 -11.90 -3.09 2.56
CA GLU A 119 -11.84 -2.08 3.61
C GLU A 119 -11.67 -2.74 4.99
N CYS A 120 -10.93 -2.08 5.87
CA CYS A 120 -10.72 -2.46 7.27
C CYS A 120 -11.69 -1.77 8.22
#